data_AF-A0A8T7D868-F1
#
_entry.id   AF-A0A8T7D868-F1
#
_cell.length_a   1.000
_cell.length_b   1.000
_cell.length_c   1.000
_cell.angle_alpha   90.00
_cell.angle_beta   90.00
_cell.angle_gamma   90.00
#
_symmetry.space_group_name_H-M   'P 1'
#
loop_
_entity.id
_entity.type
_entity.pdbx_description
1 polymer ?
#
loop_
_entity_poly.entity_id
_entity_poly.type
_entity_poly.pdbx_seq_one_letter_code
_entity_poly.pdbx_strand_id
1 'polypeptide(L)'
;MSKKWILISLTVVILLPVMLLIIGVVVLNTTDLKEHRDTIAEHISQATGRQLSLNGELELNISTISSIVVTDIALANASWASEPEMLTIKRVEARIMLLPLLTGNIQIPHFHLEGVKALAETNASGISNWMLAKAVDDEVVADDADTTGAMKLPWIGEMNIVDVELNYHDGQTGKKIKSRLDHARIGASDKNAQTVIDIVGKVNNNPLEIHGQLALPADLAKSGVEVPIELQASVLDFKASVSGLITGTTDAPVADLTLQANAKNLNKLRQVFGEAVPAISKINFNAKLNSNKSKLKLSTMALELGEGRIDGWFTLDT
;
A
#
# COMPACT_ATOMS: atom_id res chain seq x y z
N MET A 1 11.46 14.80 8.05
CA MET A 1 10.43 13.76 8.28
C MET A 1 11.02 12.38 7.98
N SER A 2 10.68 11.35 8.76
CA SER A 2 11.16 9.99 8.48
C SER A 2 10.54 9.47 7.18
N LYS A 3 11.28 8.67 6.40
CA LYS A 3 10.82 8.10 5.11
C LYS A 3 9.50 7.33 5.20
N LYS A 4 9.16 6.85 6.40
CA LYS A 4 7.91 6.15 6.69
C LYS A 4 6.68 7.04 6.46
N TRP A 5 6.75 8.31 6.85
CA TRP A 5 5.64 9.26 6.69
C TRP A 5 5.38 9.60 5.22
N ILE A 6 6.40 9.58 4.38
CA ILE A 6 6.29 9.85 2.93
C ILE A 6 5.56 8.71 2.22
N LEU A 7 5.85 7.46 2.57
CA LEU A 7 5.16 6.31 1.97
C LEU A 7 3.69 6.25 2.38
N ILE A 8 3.41 6.51 3.66
CA ILE A 8 2.04 6.57 4.18
C ILE A 8 1.28 7.71 3.49
N SER A 9 1.88 8.90 3.36
CA SER A 9 1.21 10.03 2.72
C SER A 9 0.95 9.81 1.23
N LEU A 10 1.89 9.23 0.48
CA LEU A 10 1.70 8.87 -0.94
C LEU A 10 0.58 7.84 -1.13
N THR A 11 0.50 6.87 -0.22
CA THR A 11 -0.56 5.86 -0.24
C THR A 11 -1.92 6.51 0.01
N VAL A 12 -2.00 7.39 1.00
CA VAL A 12 -3.22 8.15 1.30
C VAL A 12 -3.61 9.06 0.14
N VAL A 13 -2.65 9.75 -0.50
CA VAL A 13 -2.92 10.63 -1.65
C VAL A 13 -3.51 9.89 -2.85
N ILE A 14 -3.11 8.64 -3.08
CA ILE A 14 -3.66 7.85 -4.19
C ILE A 14 -4.97 7.20 -3.78
N LEU A 15 -5.02 6.57 -2.60
CA LEU A 15 -6.17 5.76 -2.18
C LEU A 15 -7.36 6.61 -1.74
N LEU A 16 -7.14 7.76 -1.09
CA LEU A 16 -8.23 8.57 -0.57
C LEU A 16 -9.11 9.15 -1.71
N PRO A 17 -8.57 9.81 -2.75
CA PRO A 17 -9.40 10.32 -3.84
C PRO A 17 -10.09 9.19 -4.60
N VAL A 18 -9.40 8.07 -4.83
CA VAL A 18 -9.98 6.90 -5.49
C VAL A 18 -11.14 6.31 -4.67
N MET A 19 -10.97 6.18 -3.35
CA MET A 19 -12.01 5.68 -2.46
C MET A 19 -13.20 6.62 -2.39
N LEU A 20 -12.96 7.93 -2.23
CA LEU A 20 -14.02 8.95 -2.21
C LEU A 20 -14.79 8.98 -3.54
N LEU A 21 -14.09 8.80 -4.67
CA LEU A 21 -14.70 8.69 -5.99
C LEU A 21 -15.61 7.47 -6.08
N ILE A 22 -15.13 6.31 -5.66
CA ILE A 22 -15.93 5.08 -5.66
C ILE A 22 -17.19 5.25 -4.81
N ILE A 23 -17.03 5.79 -3.59
CA ILE A 23 -18.16 6.05 -2.69
C ILE A 23 -19.14 7.05 -3.32
N GLY A 24 -18.65 8.14 -3.89
CA GLY A 24 -19.47 9.15 -4.56
C GLY A 24 -20.32 8.56 -5.68
N VAL A 25 -19.73 7.74 -6.55
CA VAL A 25 -20.46 7.08 -7.64
C VAL A 25 -21.52 6.11 -7.11
N VAL A 26 -21.19 5.32 -6.08
CA VAL A 26 -22.11 4.33 -5.49
C VAL A 26 -23.29 4.97 -4.78
N VAL A 27 -23.05 6.01 -3.96
CA VAL A 27 -24.08 6.69 -3.16
C VAL A 27 -25.08 7.42 -4.04
N LEU A 28 -24.61 7.97 -5.18
CA LEU A 28 -25.45 8.82 -6.03
C LEU A 28 -26.46 8.05 -6.89
N ASN A 29 -26.56 6.71 -6.83
CA ASN A 29 -27.60 5.84 -7.41
C ASN A 29 -28.43 6.43 -8.57
N THR A 30 -27.82 6.63 -9.74
CA THR A 30 -28.42 7.50 -10.76
C THR A 30 -28.34 6.99 -12.18
N THR A 31 -29.48 7.16 -12.84
CA THR A 31 -29.80 6.83 -14.22
C THR A 31 -29.09 7.75 -15.23
N ASP A 32 -28.37 8.79 -14.78
CA ASP A 32 -27.62 9.72 -15.64
C ASP A 32 -26.27 10.17 -15.06
N LEU A 33 -25.23 9.32 -15.17
CA LEU A 33 -23.89 9.58 -14.60
C LEU A 33 -23.22 10.87 -15.06
N LYS A 34 -23.66 11.45 -16.17
CA LYS A 34 -23.06 12.67 -16.71
C LYS A 34 -23.34 13.89 -15.82
N GLU A 35 -24.54 13.97 -15.23
CA GLU A 35 -24.88 15.03 -14.27
C GLU A 35 -24.15 14.86 -12.93
N HIS A 36 -23.74 13.64 -12.57
CA HIS A 36 -23.09 13.34 -11.30
C HIS A 36 -21.57 13.53 -11.29
N ARG A 37 -20.94 13.62 -12.46
CA ARG A 37 -19.50 13.87 -12.60
C ARG A 37 -19.07 15.14 -11.87
N ASP A 38 -19.80 16.23 -12.07
CA ASP A 38 -19.49 17.52 -11.48
C ASP A 38 -19.69 17.50 -9.96
N THR A 39 -20.75 16.84 -9.48
CA THR A 39 -21.00 16.65 -8.05
C THR A 39 -19.90 15.82 -7.37
N ILE A 40 -19.45 14.74 -8.01
CA ILE A 40 -18.36 13.90 -7.49
C ILE A 40 -17.06 14.70 -7.44
N ALA A 41 -16.74 15.43 -8.51
CA ALA A 41 -15.57 16.29 -8.58
C ALA A 41 -15.61 17.36 -7.49
N GLU A 42 -16.76 18.00 -7.28
CA GLU A 42 -16.94 19.02 -6.25
C GLU A 42 -16.77 18.46 -4.83
N HIS A 43 -17.42 17.34 -4.49
CA HIS A 43 -17.30 16.71 -3.18
C HIS A 43 -15.86 16.30 -2.87
N ILE A 44 -15.15 15.70 -3.83
CA ILE A 44 -13.74 15.33 -3.63
C ILE A 44 -12.87 16.58 -3.54
N SER A 45 -13.18 17.63 -4.31
CA SER A 45 -12.45 18.89 -4.23
C SER A 45 -12.60 19.56 -2.88
N GLN A 46 -13.81 19.57 -2.32
CA GLN A 46 -14.09 20.06 -0.98
C GLN A 46 -13.40 19.21 0.10
N ALA A 47 -13.42 17.88 -0.03
CA ALA A 47 -12.79 16.98 0.92
C ALA A 47 -11.26 17.04 0.90
N THR A 48 -10.64 17.28 -0.26
CA THR A 48 -9.18 17.31 -0.40
C THR A 48 -8.60 18.73 -0.35
N GLY A 49 -9.42 19.76 -0.57
CA GLY A 49 -8.96 21.13 -0.79
C GLY A 49 -8.19 21.31 -2.11
N ARG A 50 -8.31 20.36 -3.05
CA ARG A 50 -7.65 20.36 -4.36
C ARG A 50 -8.68 20.13 -5.43
N GLN A 51 -8.65 20.92 -6.51
CA GLN A 51 -9.55 20.70 -7.63
C GLN A 51 -9.34 19.30 -8.22
N LEU A 52 -10.40 18.48 -8.22
CA LEU A 52 -10.45 17.25 -8.99
C LEU A 52 -11.02 17.55 -10.37
N SER A 53 -10.35 17.07 -11.39
CA SER A 53 -10.82 17.04 -12.77
C SER A 53 -11.01 15.58 -13.17
N LEU A 54 -12.26 15.22 -13.46
CA LEU A 54 -12.56 14.04 -14.28
C LEU A 54 -12.56 14.58 -15.70
N ASN A 55 -11.68 14.10 -16.58
CA ASN A 55 -11.58 14.54 -17.99
C ASN A 55 -12.07 13.46 -18.96
N GLY A 56 -11.95 12.19 -18.59
CA GLY A 56 -12.32 11.04 -19.41
C GLY A 56 -13.75 10.57 -19.23
N GLU A 57 -13.96 9.28 -19.49
CA GLU A 57 -15.23 8.57 -19.34
C GLU A 57 -15.48 8.16 -17.89
N LEU A 58 -16.74 8.26 -17.47
CA LEU A 58 -17.27 7.76 -16.21
C LEU A 58 -18.38 6.77 -16.56
N GLU A 59 -18.08 5.49 -16.46
CA GLU A 59 -19.02 4.41 -16.75
C GLU A 59 -19.43 3.69 -15.47
N LEU A 60 -20.73 3.43 -15.34
CA LEU A 60 -21.27 2.57 -14.31
C LEU A 60 -22.16 1.53 -14.97
N ASN A 61 -21.77 0.27 -14.82
CA ASN A 61 -22.56 -0.87 -15.25
C ASN A 61 -23.26 -1.45 -14.02
N ILE A 62 -24.56 -1.22 -13.91
CA ILE A 62 -25.35 -1.66 -12.76
C ILE A 62 -25.76 -3.12 -12.96
N SER A 63 -25.30 -3.99 -12.07
CA SER A 63 -25.72 -5.39 -11.99
C SER A 63 -25.64 -5.88 -10.54
N THR A 64 -25.79 -7.18 -10.27
CA THR A 64 -25.50 -7.74 -8.93
C THR A 64 -24.05 -7.45 -8.49
N ILE A 65 -23.13 -7.44 -9.46
CA ILE A 65 -21.75 -6.99 -9.32
C ILE A 65 -21.59 -5.75 -10.22
N SER A 66 -21.70 -4.57 -9.64
CA SER A 66 -21.61 -3.32 -10.40
C SER A 66 -20.17 -2.99 -10.72
N SER A 67 -19.91 -2.53 -11.94
CA SER A 67 -18.59 -2.07 -12.36
C SER A 67 -18.58 -0.56 -12.49
N ILE A 68 -17.62 0.10 -11.86
CA ILE A 68 -17.33 1.52 -12.01
C ILE A 68 -16.01 1.64 -12.75
N VAL A 69 -16.01 2.37 -13.86
CA VAL A 69 -14.80 2.69 -14.63
C VAL A 69 -14.71 4.20 -14.74
N VAL A 70 -13.56 4.74 -14.34
CA VAL A 70 -13.25 6.16 -14.49
C VAL A 70 -11.92 6.30 -15.18
N THR A 71 -11.85 7.14 -16.20
CA THR A 71 -10.63 7.42 -16.95
C THR A 71 -10.25 8.89 -16.88
N ASP A 72 -8.94 9.14 -17.03
CA ASP A 72 -8.34 10.47 -17.07
C ASP A 72 -8.77 11.35 -15.88
N ILE A 73 -8.33 10.93 -14.70
CA ILE A 73 -8.52 11.63 -13.43
C ILE A 73 -7.28 12.47 -13.16
N ALA A 74 -7.47 13.75 -12.81
CA ALA A 74 -6.40 14.63 -12.37
C ALA A 74 -6.79 15.34 -11.06
N LEU A 75 -5.85 15.43 -10.12
CA LEU A 75 -5.98 16.22 -8.91
C LEU A 75 -4.94 17.34 -8.94
N ALA A 76 -5.42 18.57 -8.83
CA ALA A 76 -4.59 19.76 -8.85
C ALA A 76 -3.55 19.74 -7.72
N ASN A 77 -2.41 20.37 -7.99
CA ASN A 77 -1.32 20.48 -7.05
C ASN A 77 -1.46 21.72 -6.13
N ALA A 78 -0.52 21.86 -5.20
CA ALA A 78 -0.34 23.11 -4.48
C ALA A 78 0.07 24.24 -5.44
N SER A 79 -0.37 25.46 -5.16
CA SER A 79 -0.02 26.63 -5.99
C SER A 79 1.49 26.92 -6.06
N TRP A 80 2.26 26.43 -5.10
CA TRP A 80 3.72 26.55 -5.05
C TRP A 80 4.46 25.37 -5.68
N ALA A 81 3.76 24.31 -6.07
CA ALA A 81 4.38 23.08 -6.56
C ALA A 81 4.96 23.26 -7.97
N SER A 82 5.82 22.33 -8.37
CA SER A 82 6.55 22.44 -9.64
C SER A 82 5.72 22.06 -10.87
N GLU A 83 4.67 21.26 -10.69
CA GLU A 83 3.76 20.81 -11.75
C GLU A 83 2.31 21.14 -11.36
N PRO A 84 1.42 21.40 -12.35
CA PRO A 84 0.03 21.78 -12.09
C PRO A 84 -0.80 20.66 -11.46
N GLU A 85 -0.54 19.39 -11.79
CA GLU A 85 -1.19 18.24 -11.19
C GLU A 85 -0.29 17.53 -10.16
N MET A 86 -0.85 17.22 -8.99
CA MET A 86 -0.18 16.39 -7.99
C MET A 86 -0.34 14.90 -8.32
N LEU A 87 -1.49 14.53 -8.89
CA LEU A 87 -1.87 13.17 -9.16
C LEU A 87 -2.63 13.12 -10.48
N THR A 88 -2.22 12.21 -11.37
CA THR A 88 -3.00 11.82 -12.54
C THR A 88 -3.18 10.31 -12.54
N ILE A 89 -4.33 9.84 -13.01
CA ILE A 89 -4.66 8.41 -13.12
C ILE A 89 -5.32 8.19 -14.47
N LYS A 90 -4.75 7.30 -15.30
CA LYS A 90 -5.34 6.99 -16.61
C LYS A 90 -6.64 6.24 -16.49
N ARG A 91 -6.69 5.22 -15.61
CA ARG A 91 -7.88 4.38 -15.44
C ARG A 91 -7.96 3.83 -14.02
N VAL A 92 -9.16 3.92 -13.45
CA VAL A 92 -9.58 3.19 -12.26
C VAL A 92 -10.77 2.33 -12.65
N GLU A 93 -10.73 1.04 -12.35
CA GLU A 93 -11.88 0.15 -12.44
C GLU A 93 -12.08 -0.55 -11.10
N ALA A 94 -13.31 -0.51 -10.59
CA ALA A 94 -13.70 -1.22 -9.39
C ALA A 94 -14.98 -1.99 -9.64
N ARG A 95 -14.97 -3.28 -9.32
CA ARG A 95 -16.18 -4.11 -9.29
C ARG A 95 -16.63 -4.22 -7.85
N ILE A 96 -17.90 -3.94 -7.59
CA ILE A 96 -18.45 -3.81 -6.23
C ILE A 96 -19.71 -4.65 -6.13
N MET A 97 -19.85 -5.42 -5.05
CA MET A 97 -21.10 -6.12 -4.78
C MET A 97 -22.11 -5.15 -4.16
N LEU A 98 -23.29 -5.01 -4.77
CA LEU A 98 -24.30 -4.07 -4.27
C LEU A 98 -25.03 -4.57 -3.02
N LEU A 99 -25.32 -5.88 -2.94
CA LEU A 99 -26.10 -6.44 -1.82
C LEU A 99 -25.41 -6.25 -0.45
N PRO A 100 -24.09 -6.51 -0.30
CA PRO A 100 -23.39 -6.27 0.95
C PRO A 100 -23.38 -4.80 1.39
N LEU A 101 -23.45 -3.84 0.45
CA LEU A 101 -23.50 -2.41 0.76
C LEU A 101 -24.74 -2.02 1.57
N LEU A 102 -25.88 -2.69 1.35
CA LEU A 102 -27.11 -2.47 2.14
C LEU A 102 -26.92 -2.78 3.63
N THR A 103 -25.92 -3.60 3.96
CA THR A 103 -25.53 -3.95 5.34
C THR A 103 -24.29 -3.19 5.80
N GLY A 104 -23.85 -2.17 5.05
CA GLY A 104 -22.66 -1.38 5.31
C GLY A 104 -21.34 -2.11 5.06
N ASN A 105 -21.35 -3.24 4.34
CA ASN A 105 -20.15 -4.01 4.04
C ASN A 105 -19.71 -3.73 2.59
N ILE A 106 -18.61 -3.00 2.42
CA ILE A 106 -18.03 -2.74 1.09
C ILE A 106 -17.21 -3.96 0.67
N GLN A 107 -17.57 -4.58 -0.46
CA GLN A 107 -16.84 -5.71 -1.04
C GLN A 107 -16.48 -5.38 -2.49
N ILE A 108 -15.17 -5.40 -2.78
CA ILE A 108 -14.57 -5.05 -4.07
C ILE A 108 -13.87 -6.30 -4.62
N PRO A 109 -14.58 -7.21 -5.33
CA PRO A 109 -13.96 -8.43 -5.88
C PRO A 109 -12.79 -8.17 -6.82
N HIS A 110 -12.82 -7.06 -7.56
CA HIS A 110 -11.78 -6.70 -8.51
C HIS A 110 -11.53 -5.20 -8.45
N PHE A 111 -10.26 -4.83 -8.34
CA PHE A 111 -9.79 -3.46 -8.41
C PHE A 111 -8.63 -3.39 -9.41
N HIS A 112 -8.73 -2.47 -10.36
CA HIS A 112 -7.70 -2.19 -11.35
C HIS A 112 -7.34 -0.71 -11.31
N LEU A 113 -6.06 -0.42 -11.19
CA LEU A 113 -5.52 0.94 -11.16
C LEU A 113 -4.38 1.05 -12.15
N GLU A 114 -4.49 1.94 -13.11
CA GLU A 114 -3.56 2.01 -14.23
C GLU A 114 -3.10 3.44 -14.53
N GLY A 115 -1.81 3.56 -14.81
CA GLY A 115 -1.23 4.79 -15.33
C GLY A 115 -1.26 5.92 -14.32
N VAL A 116 -0.90 5.63 -13.08
CA VAL A 116 -0.84 6.62 -12.01
C VAL A 116 0.46 7.40 -12.14
N LYS A 117 0.40 8.73 -12.13
CA LYS A 117 1.57 9.58 -11.89
C LYS A 117 1.29 10.45 -10.68
N ALA A 118 2.03 10.26 -9.60
CA ALA A 118 1.94 11.07 -8.40
C ALA A 118 3.25 11.80 -8.15
N LEU A 119 3.14 13.08 -7.81
CA LEU A 119 4.25 13.94 -7.48
C LEU A 119 4.10 14.43 -6.04
N ALA A 120 4.93 13.91 -5.16
CA ALA A 120 5.03 14.32 -3.76
C ALA A 120 6.15 15.34 -3.61
N GLU A 121 5.81 16.59 -3.28
CA GLU A 121 6.80 17.65 -3.09
C GLU A 121 6.70 18.31 -1.72
N THR A 122 7.83 18.82 -1.22
CA THR A 122 7.87 19.82 -0.16
C THR A 122 8.42 21.14 -0.70
N ASN A 123 7.94 22.27 -0.19
CA ASN A 123 8.54 23.57 -0.50
C ASN A 123 9.78 23.84 0.38
N ALA A 124 10.43 24.99 0.17
CA ALA A 124 11.60 25.41 0.96
C ALA A 124 11.31 25.54 2.47
N SER A 125 10.05 25.80 2.84
CA SER A 125 9.59 25.84 4.23
C SER A 125 9.23 24.46 4.79
N GLY A 126 9.35 23.38 4.00
CA GLY A 126 9.00 22.01 4.40
C GLY A 126 7.51 21.67 4.34
N ILE A 127 6.67 22.58 3.83
CA ILE A 127 5.24 22.33 3.65
C ILE A 127 5.08 21.36 2.49
N SER A 128 4.29 20.31 2.69
CA SER A 128 4.12 19.24 1.71
C SER A 128 2.87 19.45 0.85
N ASN A 129 2.93 19.13 -0.44
CA ASN A 129 1.78 19.33 -1.34
C ASN A 129 0.63 18.35 -1.06
N TRP A 130 0.95 17.21 -0.46
CA TRP A 130 0.02 16.18 0.00
C TRP A 130 -0.68 16.50 1.33
N MET A 131 -0.47 17.69 1.90
CA MET A 131 -1.31 18.18 3.01
C MET A 131 -2.64 18.67 2.42
N LEU A 132 -3.66 17.82 2.51
CA LEU A 132 -5.01 18.05 2.00
C LEU A 132 -5.89 18.67 3.09
N ALA A 133 -6.79 19.59 2.72
CA ALA A 133 -7.48 20.48 3.67
C ALA A 133 -8.19 19.75 4.83
N LYS A 134 -8.82 18.59 4.58
CA LYS A 134 -9.49 17.82 5.64
C LYS A 134 -8.55 16.95 6.49
N ALA A 135 -7.35 16.63 6.00
CA ALA A 135 -6.32 15.93 6.76
C ALA A 135 -5.46 16.87 7.63
N VAL A 136 -5.68 18.18 7.54
CA VAL A 136 -4.97 19.21 8.33
C VAL A 136 -5.80 19.67 9.53
N ASP A 137 -7.14 19.57 9.48
CA ASP A 137 -8.03 19.82 10.63
C ASP A 137 -8.09 18.62 11.60
N ASP A 138 -7.91 17.41 11.08
CA ASP A 138 -7.64 16.23 11.90
C ASP A 138 -6.12 16.08 12.03
N GLU A 139 -5.52 16.83 12.97
CA GLU A 139 -4.34 16.30 13.65
C GLU A 139 -4.70 14.87 14.04
N VAL A 140 -3.91 13.89 13.59
CA VAL A 140 -4.01 12.50 14.05
C VAL A 140 -3.54 12.47 15.50
N VAL A 141 -4.34 13.06 16.37
CA VAL A 141 -4.37 12.78 17.79
C VAL A 141 -5.12 11.46 17.87
N ALA A 142 -4.36 10.38 17.99
CA ALA A 142 -4.90 9.16 18.56
C ALA A 142 -5.21 9.48 20.03
N ASP A 143 -6.40 10.01 20.29
CA ASP A 143 -6.96 10.07 21.63
C ASP A 143 -8.45 9.70 21.56
N ASP A 144 -8.86 8.99 22.61
CA ASP A 144 -10.02 8.10 22.70
C ASP A 144 -11.32 8.63 22.05
N ALA A 145 -11.69 8.02 20.92
CA ALA A 145 -13.07 7.99 20.45
C ALA A 145 -13.61 6.57 20.61
N ASP A 146 -14.05 6.25 21.83
CA ASP A 146 -14.96 5.15 22.15
C ASP A 146 -16.35 5.44 21.56
N THR A 147 -16.42 5.51 20.22
CA THR A 147 -17.65 5.43 19.45
C THR A 147 -17.62 4.12 18.68
N THR A 148 -18.42 3.18 19.18
CA THR A 148 -18.63 1.84 18.66
C THR A 148 -19.31 1.89 17.28
N GLY A 149 -18.49 2.16 16.28
CA GLY A 149 -18.79 2.02 14.86
C GLY A 149 -17.50 1.78 14.13
N ALA A 150 -16.77 0.72 14.48
CA ALA A 150 -15.53 0.34 13.82
C ALA A 150 -15.73 0.41 12.30
N MET A 151 -15.05 1.35 11.63
CA MET A 151 -15.10 1.47 10.18
C MET A 151 -14.63 0.13 9.60
N LYS A 152 -15.57 -0.67 9.09
CA LYS A 152 -15.26 -1.95 8.50
C LYS A 152 -14.46 -1.68 7.23
N LEU A 153 -13.18 -2.06 7.25
CA LEU A 153 -12.32 -1.98 6.08
C LEU A 153 -12.98 -2.74 4.92
N PRO A 154 -12.96 -2.18 3.70
CA PRO A 154 -13.51 -2.87 2.54
C PRO A 154 -12.74 -4.17 2.32
N TRP A 155 -13.46 -5.26 2.02
CA TRP A 155 -12.81 -6.46 1.53
C TRP A 155 -12.46 -6.26 0.06
N ILE A 156 -11.18 -6.40 -0.29
CA ILE A 156 -10.70 -6.34 -1.68
C ILE A 156 -10.25 -7.74 -2.06
N GLY A 157 -10.81 -8.27 -3.16
CA GLY A 157 -10.50 -9.60 -3.68
C GLY A 157 -9.18 -9.61 -4.45
N GLU A 158 -9.24 -9.27 -5.73
CA GLU A 158 -8.08 -9.15 -6.61
C GLU A 158 -7.79 -7.68 -6.92
N MET A 159 -6.55 -7.27 -6.65
CA MET A 159 -6.04 -5.93 -6.92
C MET A 159 -4.94 -6.01 -7.98
N ASN A 160 -5.17 -5.38 -9.14
CA ASN A 160 -4.17 -5.19 -10.18
C ASN A 160 -3.82 -3.71 -10.27
N ILE A 161 -2.54 -3.40 -10.18
CA ILE A 161 -2.02 -2.05 -10.28
C ILE A 161 -0.94 -2.07 -11.35
N VAL A 162 -1.01 -1.20 -12.35
CA VAL A 162 -0.10 -1.21 -13.50
C VAL A 162 0.37 0.21 -13.80
N ASP A 163 1.64 0.36 -14.16
CA ASP A 163 2.19 1.65 -14.61
C ASP A 163 1.99 2.78 -13.60
N VAL A 164 2.58 2.65 -12.41
CA VAL A 164 2.59 3.73 -11.39
C VAL A 164 3.95 4.41 -11.37
N GLU A 165 3.96 5.73 -11.42
CA GLU A 165 5.14 6.56 -11.24
C GLU A 165 4.94 7.46 -10.02
N LEU A 166 5.81 7.31 -9.02
CA LEU A 166 5.83 8.13 -7.81
C LEU A 166 7.15 8.89 -7.78
N ASN A 167 7.06 10.20 -7.93
CA ASN A 167 8.20 11.09 -7.82
C ASN A 167 8.13 11.85 -6.51
N TYR A 168 9.23 11.87 -5.77
CA TYR A 168 9.37 12.65 -4.56
C TYR A 168 10.45 13.71 -4.74
N HIS A 169 10.14 14.94 -4.31
CA HIS A 169 11.05 16.07 -4.33
C HIS A 169 11.03 16.79 -2.98
N ASP A 170 12.19 16.84 -2.33
CA ASP A 170 12.36 17.58 -1.09
C ASP A 170 12.88 19.00 -1.41
N GLY A 171 12.05 20.02 -1.22
CA GLY A 171 12.42 21.42 -1.43
C GLY A 171 13.37 21.99 -0.38
N GLN A 172 13.60 21.30 0.75
CA GLN A 172 14.55 21.72 1.77
C GLN A 172 15.96 21.19 1.47
N THR A 173 16.06 19.94 1.02
CA THR A 173 17.35 19.26 0.79
C THR A 173 17.72 19.14 -0.68
N GLY A 174 16.80 19.43 -1.60
CA GLY A 174 16.93 19.18 -3.04
C GLY A 174 16.90 17.70 -3.42
N LYS A 175 16.64 16.80 -2.45
CA LYS A 175 16.65 15.36 -2.68
C LYS A 175 15.49 14.94 -3.58
N LYS A 176 15.78 14.10 -4.56
CA LYS A 176 14.78 13.49 -5.44
C LYS A 176 14.80 11.98 -5.33
N ILE A 177 13.62 11.37 -5.32
CA ILE A 177 13.45 9.92 -5.39
C ILE A 177 12.47 9.63 -6.52
N LYS A 178 12.84 8.72 -7.41
CA LYS A 178 11.97 8.26 -8.49
C LYS A 178 11.62 6.81 -8.26
N SER A 179 10.35 6.51 -8.13
CA SER A 179 9.85 5.16 -7.96
C SER A 179 8.88 4.84 -9.08
N ARG A 180 8.99 3.64 -9.64
CA ARG A 180 8.07 3.14 -10.65
C ARG A 180 7.59 1.76 -10.22
N LEU A 181 6.29 1.53 -10.28
CA LEU A 181 5.71 0.20 -10.23
C LEU A 181 5.38 -0.18 -11.68
N ASP A 182 5.95 -1.27 -12.16
CA ASP A 182 5.59 -1.81 -13.47
C ASP A 182 4.25 -2.54 -13.34
N HIS A 183 4.13 -3.43 -12.34
CA HIS A 183 2.86 -4.01 -11.93
C HIS A 183 2.86 -4.45 -10.45
N ALA A 184 1.68 -4.49 -9.85
CA ALA A 184 1.39 -5.22 -8.64
C ALA A 184 0.08 -6.01 -8.81
N ARG A 185 0.13 -7.31 -8.57
CA ARG A 185 -1.02 -8.19 -8.45
C ARG A 185 -1.07 -8.69 -7.00
N ILE A 186 -2.12 -8.32 -6.29
CA ILE A 186 -2.34 -8.72 -4.90
C ILE A 186 -3.77 -9.23 -4.79
N GLY A 187 -3.93 -10.51 -4.49
CA GLY A 187 -5.27 -11.06 -4.28
C GLY A 187 -5.40 -12.52 -4.65
N ALA A 188 -6.59 -13.04 -4.38
CA ALA A 188 -6.97 -14.41 -4.68
C ALA A 188 -8.05 -14.41 -5.76
N SER A 189 -8.04 -15.41 -6.65
CA SER A 189 -9.06 -15.56 -7.70
C SER A 189 -10.46 -15.85 -7.15
N ASP A 190 -10.54 -16.41 -5.93
CA ASP A 190 -11.78 -16.61 -5.17
C ASP A 190 -11.48 -16.67 -3.65
N LYS A 191 -12.53 -16.84 -2.82
CA LYS A 191 -12.45 -16.82 -1.35
C LYS A 191 -11.63 -17.97 -0.72
N ASN A 192 -11.37 -19.03 -1.47
CA ASN A 192 -10.65 -20.22 -1.01
C ASN A 192 -9.28 -20.38 -1.69
N ALA A 193 -8.99 -19.57 -2.72
CA ALA A 193 -7.70 -19.54 -3.38
C ALA A 193 -6.63 -18.85 -2.52
N GLN A 194 -5.36 -19.19 -2.77
CA GLN A 194 -4.24 -18.48 -2.14
C GLN A 194 -4.13 -17.07 -2.72
N THR A 195 -3.93 -16.09 -1.85
CA THR A 195 -3.58 -14.73 -2.24
C THR A 195 -2.19 -14.74 -2.83
N VAL A 196 -2.08 -14.39 -4.12
CA VAL A 196 -0.80 -14.17 -4.78
C VAL A 196 -0.37 -12.73 -4.55
N ILE A 197 0.91 -12.53 -4.28
CA ILE A 197 1.57 -11.23 -4.23
C ILE A 197 2.67 -11.26 -5.29
N ASP A 198 2.54 -10.41 -6.29
CA ASP A 198 3.50 -10.23 -7.37
C ASP A 198 3.66 -8.74 -7.60
N ILE A 199 4.82 -8.19 -7.27
CA ILE A 199 5.09 -6.75 -7.29
C ILE A 199 6.43 -6.56 -7.98
N VAL A 200 6.42 -5.89 -9.12
CA VAL A 200 7.62 -5.58 -9.90
C VAL A 200 7.69 -4.09 -10.13
N GLY A 201 8.84 -3.52 -9.81
CA GLY A 201 9.07 -2.09 -9.97
C GLY A 201 10.53 -1.71 -9.89
N LYS A 202 10.77 -0.42 -9.73
CA LYS A 202 12.08 0.20 -9.68
C LYS A 202 12.07 1.35 -8.68
N VAL A 203 13.18 1.51 -7.97
CA VAL A 203 13.44 2.70 -7.14
C VAL A 203 14.80 3.25 -7.50
N ASN A 204 14.86 4.53 -7.87
CA ASN A 204 16.02 5.19 -8.45
C ASN A 204 16.64 4.39 -9.61
N ASN A 205 15.78 3.86 -10.49
CA ASN A 205 16.15 3.00 -11.62
C ASN A 205 16.73 1.61 -11.28
N ASN A 206 16.73 1.22 -10.00
CA ASN A 206 17.16 -0.11 -9.57
C ASN A 206 15.95 -1.04 -9.44
N PRO A 207 15.98 -2.25 -10.01
CA PRO A 207 14.86 -3.19 -9.95
C PRO A 207 14.58 -3.63 -8.51
N LEU A 208 13.31 -3.72 -8.19
CA LEU A 208 12.76 -4.25 -6.94
C LEU A 208 11.63 -5.19 -7.31
N GLU A 209 11.67 -6.39 -6.74
CA GLU A 209 10.68 -7.43 -6.95
C GLU A 209 10.24 -8.02 -5.61
N ILE A 210 8.95 -8.28 -5.45
CA ILE A 210 8.37 -8.99 -4.31
C ILE A 210 7.39 -10.02 -4.86
N HIS A 211 7.65 -11.28 -4.57
CA HIS A 211 6.88 -12.42 -5.03
C HIS A 211 6.45 -13.26 -3.83
N GLY A 212 5.26 -13.83 -3.87
CA GLY A 212 4.84 -14.74 -2.82
C GLY A 212 3.39 -15.16 -2.87
N GLN A 213 3.06 -16.01 -1.93
CA GLN A 213 1.74 -16.60 -1.75
C GLN A 213 1.39 -16.58 -0.27
N LEU A 214 0.13 -16.28 0.00
CA LEU A 214 -0.43 -16.18 1.34
C LEU A 214 -1.82 -16.80 1.33
N ALA A 215 -2.04 -17.86 2.10
CA ALA A 215 -3.39 -18.41 2.22
C ALA A 215 -4.20 -17.59 3.23
N LEU A 216 -4.79 -16.48 2.80
CA LEU A 216 -5.70 -15.67 3.61
C LEU A 216 -7.13 -16.21 3.50
N PRO A 217 -7.62 -17.03 4.44
CA PRO A 217 -9.04 -17.40 4.44
C PRO A 217 -9.89 -16.14 4.62
N ALA A 218 -11.05 -16.09 3.95
CA ALA A 218 -11.98 -14.96 4.04
C ALA A 218 -12.46 -14.66 5.48
N ASP A 219 -12.34 -15.62 6.40
CA ASP A 219 -12.75 -15.54 7.81
C ASP A 219 -11.56 -15.62 8.80
N LEU A 220 -10.44 -14.93 8.50
CA LEU A 220 -9.28 -14.80 9.41
C LEU A 220 -9.68 -14.47 10.86
N ALA A 221 -10.73 -13.67 11.05
CA ALA A 221 -11.18 -13.24 12.36
C ALA A 221 -11.85 -14.34 13.20
N LYS A 222 -12.27 -15.47 12.60
CA LYS A 222 -13.13 -16.48 13.27
C LYS A 222 -12.47 -17.82 13.51
N SER A 223 -11.29 -18.05 12.97
CA SER A 223 -10.76 -19.40 12.89
C SER A 223 -9.27 -19.45 13.18
N GLY A 224 -8.86 -20.37 14.06
CA GLY A 224 -7.47 -20.70 14.35
C GLY A 224 -6.77 -21.39 13.19
N VAL A 225 -6.98 -20.91 11.98
CA VAL A 225 -6.55 -21.51 10.72
C VAL A 225 -5.05 -21.29 10.54
N GLU A 226 -4.41 -22.31 9.99
CA GLU A 226 -3.03 -22.23 9.54
C GLU A 226 -2.96 -21.41 8.25
N VAL A 227 -2.27 -20.29 8.33
CA VAL A 227 -1.99 -19.37 7.22
C VAL A 227 -0.55 -19.61 6.80
N PRO A 228 -0.29 -20.52 5.83
CA PRO A 228 1.01 -20.62 5.20
C PRO A 228 1.37 -19.34 4.46
N ILE A 229 2.61 -18.92 4.67
CA ILE A 229 3.19 -17.74 4.06
C ILE A 229 4.48 -18.14 3.34
N GLU A 230 4.64 -17.67 2.12
CA GLU A 230 5.91 -17.69 1.41
C GLU A 230 6.07 -16.35 0.69
N LEU A 231 7.05 -15.56 1.10
CA LEU A 231 7.36 -14.27 0.49
C LEU A 231 8.85 -14.19 0.20
N GLN A 232 9.18 -13.68 -0.97
CA GLN A 232 10.54 -13.45 -1.44
C GLN A 232 10.61 -12.02 -1.96
N ALA A 233 11.62 -11.28 -1.55
CA ALA A 233 11.90 -9.94 -2.03
C ALA A 233 13.32 -9.89 -2.57
N SER A 234 13.51 -9.18 -3.68
CA SER A 234 14.83 -8.92 -4.22
C SER A 234 15.00 -7.49 -4.69
N VAL A 235 16.18 -6.95 -4.46
CA VAL A 235 16.58 -5.62 -4.94
C VAL A 235 18.08 -5.64 -5.16
N LEU A 236 18.50 -5.36 -6.39
CA LEU A 236 19.90 -5.53 -6.83
C LEU A 236 20.41 -6.96 -6.52
N ASP A 237 21.40 -7.09 -5.64
CA ASP A 237 21.97 -8.37 -5.22
C ASP A 237 21.50 -8.83 -3.83
N PHE A 238 20.64 -8.05 -3.18
CA PHE A 238 20.01 -8.43 -1.93
C PHE A 238 18.76 -9.25 -2.22
N LYS A 239 18.66 -10.39 -1.54
CA LYS A 239 17.46 -11.22 -1.52
C LYS A 239 17.08 -11.44 -0.06
N ALA A 240 15.79 -11.44 0.20
CA ALA A 240 15.22 -11.81 1.48
C ALA A 240 14.04 -12.74 1.24
N SER A 241 13.83 -13.69 2.15
CA SER A 241 12.65 -14.54 2.12
C SER A 241 12.13 -14.79 3.52
N VAL A 242 10.82 -14.91 3.63
CA VAL A 242 10.14 -15.42 4.80
C VAL A 242 9.22 -16.55 4.38
N SER A 243 9.26 -17.65 5.12
CA SER A 243 8.40 -18.81 4.87
C SER A 243 7.98 -19.45 6.18
N GLY A 244 6.74 -19.93 6.29
CA GLY A 244 6.29 -20.64 7.47
C GLY A 244 4.79 -20.60 7.65
N LEU A 245 4.34 -20.73 8.90
CA LEU A 245 2.94 -20.77 9.27
C LEU A 245 2.63 -19.66 10.28
N ILE A 246 1.51 -18.98 10.06
CA ILE A 246 0.86 -18.16 11.08
C ILE A 246 -0.41 -18.90 11.50
N THR A 247 -0.62 -19.03 12.80
CA THR A 247 -1.79 -19.69 13.41
C THR A 247 -2.37 -18.79 14.50
N GLY A 248 -3.43 -19.23 15.17
CA GLY A 248 -4.10 -18.45 16.22
C GLY A 248 -5.16 -17.51 15.67
N THR A 249 -5.50 -16.46 16.42
CA THR A 249 -6.52 -15.48 16.04
C THR A 249 -5.87 -14.15 15.65
N THR A 250 -6.64 -13.25 15.01
CA THR A 250 -6.18 -11.88 14.71
C THR A 250 -5.64 -11.15 15.95
N ASP A 251 -6.25 -11.37 17.13
CA ASP A 251 -5.84 -10.72 18.38
C ASP A 251 -4.66 -11.41 19.09
N ALA A 252 -4.38 -12.67 18.74
CA ALA A 252 -3.31 -13.45 19.36
C ALA A 252 -2.63 -14.37 18.32
N PRO A 253 -1.91 -13.79 17.34
CA PRO A 253 -1.25 -14.56 16.31
C PRO A 253 -0.04 -15.31 16.88
N VAL A 254 0.08 -16.57 16.49
CA VAL A 254 1.23 -17.44 16.75
C VAL A 254 1.95 -17.62 15.43
N ALA A 255 3.26 -17.41 15.39
CA ALA A 255 4.04 -17.47 14.16
C ALA A 255 5.16 -18.50 14.31
N ASP A 256 5.38 -19.34 13.30
CA ASP A 256 6.56 -20.17 13.17
C ASP A 256 7.14 -19.95 11.77
N LEU A 257 8.11 -19.04 11.70
CA LEU A 257 8.64 -18.49 10.45
C LEU A 257 10.14 -18.74 10.34
N THR A 258 10.58 -19.07 9.15
CA THR A 258 11.98 -19.05 8.74
C THR A 258 12.26 -17.76 8.01
N LEU A 259 13.26 -17.02 8.46
CA LEU A 259 13.72 -15.75 7.92
C LEU A 259 15.09 -15.94 7.29
N GLN A 260 15.26 -15.55 6.04
CA GLN A 260 16.54 -15.59 5.35
C GLN A 260 16.80 -14.26 4.65
N ALA A 261 18.04 -13.80 4.66
CA ALA A 261 18.46 -12.66 3.84
C ALA A 261 19.93 -12.80 3.43
N ASN A 262 20.25 -12.47 2.18
CA ASN A 262 21.61 -12.52 1.70
C ASN A 262 21.90 -11.43 0.66
N ALA A 263 23.11 -10.89 0.71
CA ALA A 263 23.67 -10.05 -0.35
C ALA A 263 25.17 -10.24 -0.44
N LYS A 264 25.70 -10.19 -1.67
CA LYS A 264 27.15 -10.20 -1.90
C LYS A 264 27.77 -8.85 -1.54
N ASN A 265 27.03 -7.76 -1.73
CA ASN A 265 27.46 -6.41 -1.42
C ASN A 265 26.29 -5.52 -0.93
N LEU A 266 26.05 -5.49 0.38
CA LEU A 266 24.99 -4.69 1.01
C LEU A 266 25.15 -3.19 0.72
N ASN A 267 26.36 -2.70 0.45
CA ASN A 267 26.57 -1.29 0.05
C ASN A 267 25.75 -0.88 -1.19
N LYS A 268 25.43 -1.82 -2.09
CA LYS A 268 24.60 -1.53 -3.27
C LYS A 268 23.21 -1.04 -2.89
N LEU A 269 22.68 -1.47 -1.74
CA LEU A 269 21.39 -1.02 -1.24
C LEU A 269 21.36 0.48 -0.90
N ARG A 270 22.52 1.13 -0.70
CA ARG A 270 22.58 2.59 -0.53
C ARG A 270 22.09 3.34 -1.78
N GLN A 271 22.16 2.73 -2.97
CA GLN A 271 21.64 3.33 -4.21
C GLN A 271 20.10 3.44 -4.20
N VAL A 272 19.45 2.56 -3.45
CA VAL A 272 17.98 2.46 -3.34
C VAL A 272 17.50 3.15 -2.07
N PHE A 273 18.05 2.73 -0.92
CA PHE A 273 17.58 3.14 0.40
C PHE A 273 18.43 4.27 1.01
N GLY A 274 19.47 4.75 0.34
CA GLY A 274 20.34 5.84 0.81
C GLY A 274 21.31 5.43 1.92
N GLU A 275 21.93 6.43 2.54
CA GLU A 275 23.07 6.24 3.46
C GLU A 275 22.73 5.63 4.82
N ALA A 276 21.45 5.49 5.14
CA ALA A 276 21.02 4.80 6.36
C ALA A 276 21.33 3.29 6.33
N VAL A 277 21.61 2.73 5.14
CA VAL A 277 22.09 1.35 5.03
C VAL A 277 23.55 1.29 5.46
N PRO A 278 23.90 0.45 6.46
CA PRO A 278 25.27 0.35 6.94
C PRO A 278 26.22 -0.13 5.83
N ALA A 279 27.44 0.39 5.85
CA ALA A 279 28.44 0.14 4.80
C ALA A 279 29.11 -1.24 4.96
N ILE A 280 28.36 -2.30 4.76
CA ILE A 280 28.79 -3.69 4.96
C ILE A 280 28.94 -4.36 3.59
N SER A 281 29.94 -5.24 3.45
CA SER A 281 30.17 -6.01 2.23
C SER A 281 29.15 -7.15 2.10
N LYS A 282 29.45 -8.34 2.63
CA LYS A 282 28.56 -9.49 2.53
C LYS A 282 27.60 -9.54 3.73
N ILE A 283 26.34 -9.89 3.48
CA ILE A 283 25.43 -10.37 4.52
C ILE A 283 24.93 -11.76 4.17
N ASN A 284 24.87 -12.65 5.15
CA ASN A 284 24.10 -13.88 5.10
C ASN A 284 23.40 -14.06 6.44
N PHE A 285 22.09 -14.12 6.44
CA PHE A 285 21.26 -14.17 7.63
C PHE A 285 20.28 -15.32 7.51
N ASN A 286 20.18 -16.11 8.57
CA ASN A 286 19.14 -17.12 8.75
C ASN A 286 18.67 -17.09 10.20
N ALA A 287 17.37 -17.18 10.43
CA ALA A 287 16.80 -17.32 11.76
C ALA A 287 15.43 -18.00 11.71
N LYS A 288 15.03 -18.61 12.82
CA LYS A 288 13.65 -19.03 13.07
C LYS A 288 13.00 -18.08 14.05
N LEU A 289 11.86 -17.53 13.67
CA LEU A 289 11.03 -16.70 14.51
C LEU A 289 9.83 -17.51 15.01
N ASN A 290 9.71 -17.65 16.32
CA ASN A 290 8.55 -18.21 16.97
C ASN A 290 7.85 -17.14 17.81
N SER A 291 6.58 -16.88 17.52
CA SER A 291 5.73 -15.99 18.33
C SER A 291 4.71 -16.81 19.11
N ASN A 292 4.55 -16.56 20.41
CA ASN A 292 3.45 -17.10 21.20
C ASN A 292 2.94 -16.05 22.19
N LYS A 293 1.73 -15.52 21.92
CA LYS A 293 1.06 -14.48 22.72
C LYS A 293 1.95 -13.25 22.92
N SER A 294 2.61 -13.15 24.07
CA SER A 294 3.47 -12.02 24.49
C SER A 294 4.96 -12.34 24.40
N LYS A 295 5.36 -13.40 23.69
CA LYS A 295 6.77 -13.76 23.53
C LYS A 295 7.14 -13.91 22.07
N LEU A 296 8.15 -13.16 21.65
CA LEU A 296 8.84 -13.34 20.39
C LEU A 296 10.20 -13.97 20.64
N LYS A 297 10.45 -15.14 20.05
CA LYS A 297 11.73 -15.85 20.13
C LYS A 297 12.34 -15.95 18.74
N LEU A 298 13.51 -15.36 18.57
CA LEU A 298 14.41 -15.63 17.46
C LEU A 298 15.39 -16.73 17.89
N SER A 299 15.35 -17.87 17.22
CA SER A 299 16.22 -19.00 17.45
C SER A 299 17.03 -19.35 16.21
N THR A 300 18.11 -20.11 16.39
CA THR A 300 19.00 -20.53 15.29
C THR A 300 19.49 -19.34 14.46
N MET A 301 19.68 -18.19 15.10
CA MET A 301 20.17 -17.00 14.43
C MET A 301 21.61 -17.25 14.00
N ALA A 302 21.87 -17.17 12.70
CA ALA A 302 23.20 -17.20 12.11
C ALA A 302 23.31 -15.98 11.20
N LEU A 303 24.24 -15.08 11.51
CA LEU A 303 24.46 -13.83 10.82
C LEU A 303 25.94 -13.71 10.46
N GLU A 304 26.24 -13.77 9.17
CA GLU A 304 27.55 -13.43 8.61
C GLU A 304 27.51 -11.97 8.13
N LEU A 305 28.43 -11.15 8.63
CA LEU A 305 28.59 -9.74 8.26
C LEU A 305 30.05 -9.48 7.88
N GLY A 306 30.33 -9.38 6.58
CA GLY A 306 31.70 -9.34 6.08
C GLY A 306 32.47 -10.61 6.48
N GLU A 307 33.49 -10.46 7.31
CA GLU A 307 34.27 -11.57 7.89
C GLU A 307 33.79 -12.00 9.29
N GLY A 308 32.89 -11.22 9.90
CA GLY A 308 32.32 -11.50 11.20
C GLY A 308 31.19 -12.53 11.14
N ARG A 309 31.06 -13.32 12.19
CA ARG A 309 29.95 -14.27 12.37
C ARG A 309 29.35 -14.10 13.77
N ILE A 310 28.02 -14.06 13.81
CA ILE A 310 27.23 -14.00 15.05
C ILE A 310 26.25 -15.17 15.00
N ASP A 311 26.31 -16.03 16.01
CA ASP A 311 25.34 -17.10 16.23
C ASP A 311 24.63 -16.86 17.55
N GLY A 312 23.33 -17.17 17.62
CA GLY A 312 22.63 -17.10 18.89
C GLY A 312 21.12 -17.23 18.82
N TRP A 313 20.50 -16.73 19.87
CA TRP A 313 19.06 -16.64 20.03
C TRP A 313 18.74 -15.40 20.84
N PHE A 314 17.52 -14.92 20.70
CA PHE A 314 17.00 -13.76 21.42
C PHE A 314 15.53 -13.99 21.74
N THR A 315 15.09 -13.59 22.93
CA THR A 315 13.69 -13.61 23.33
C THR A 315 13.30 -12.23 23.81
N LEU A 316 12.17 -11.72 23.31
CA LEU A 316 11.55 -10.49 23.74
C LEU A 316 10.19 -10.80 24.34
N ASP A 317 9.96 -10.34 25.56
CA ASP A 317 8.62 -10.27 26.13
C ASP A 317 7.98 -8.96 25.61
N THR A 318 6.87 -9.08 24.86
CA THR A 318 6.15 -8.01 24.15
C THR A 318 4.79 -7.72 24.76
#